data_AF-A0A968H7D9-F1
#
_entry.id   AF-A0A968H7D9-F1
#
_cell.length_a   1.000
_cell.length_b   1.000
_cell.length_c   1.000
_cell.angle_alpha   90.00
_cell.angle_beta   90.00
_cell.angle_gamma   90.00
#
_symmetry.space_group_name_H-M   'P 1'
#
loop_
_entity.id
_entity.type
_entity.pdbx_description
1 polymer ?
#
loop_
_entity_poly.entity_id
_entity_poly.type
_entity_poly.pdbx_seq_one_letter_code
_entity_poly.pdbx_strand_id
1 'polypeptide(L)'
;MATGRSNKLVGQTGECLVAAELSRRGLIATTFTGNVPHYDIIASDEAGQHVSIQVKASRGPSWQFGNITLYCDITFDGNRQIVGAKKSASSAESVDRG
;
A
#
# COMPACT_ATOMS: atom_id res chain seq x y z
N MET A 1 -3.35 3.07 24.56
CA MET A 1 -4.30 2.87 23.44
C MET A 1 -4.18 4.04 22.48
N ALA A 2 -3.92 3.81 21.19
CA ALA A 2 -4.00 4.88 20.21
C ALA A 2 -5.47 5.27 20.04
N THR A 3 -5.79 6.55 20.25
CA THR A 3 -7.16 7.04 20.08
C THR A 3 -7.59 6.94 18.61
N GLY A 4 -8.88 6.79 18.33
CA GLY A 4 -9.39 6.72 16.95
C GLY A 4 -8.93 7.88 16.06
N ARG A 5 -8.72 9.07 16.65
CA ARG A 5 -8.12 10.23 15.97
C ARG A 5 -6.68 9.97 15.52
N SER A 6 -5.85 9.37 16.37
CA SER A 6 -4.46 9.05 16.02
C SER A 6 -4.39 8.10 14.83
N ASN A 7 -5.25 7.08 14.78
CA ASN A 7 -5.27 6.13 13.66
C ASN A 7 -5.71 6.81 12.35
N LYS A 8 -6.73 7.68 12.43
CA LYS A 8 -7.17 8.50 11.29
C LYS A 8 -6.05 9.41 10.76
N LEU A 9 -5.31 10.07 11.65
CA LEU A 9 -4.18 10.92 11.24
C LEU A 9 -3.10 10.11 10.52
N VAL A 10 -2.81 8.89 10.98
CA VAL A 10 -1.83 8.01 10.33
C VAL A 10 -2.30 7.58 8.94
N GLY A 11 -3.55 7.12 8.81
CA GLY A 11 -4.13 6.76 7.51
C GLY A 11 -4.09 7.91 6.53
N GLN A 12 -4.61 9.08 6.94
CA GLN A 12 -4.65 10.28 6.10
C GLN A 12 -3.26 10.76 5.71
N THR A 13 -2.29 10.72 6.63
CA THR A 13 -0.89 11.07 6.31
C THR A 13 -0.33 10.10 5.27
N GLY A 14 -0.59 8.80 5.40
CA GLY A 14 -0.18 7.79 4.44
C GLY A 14 -0.76 8.03 3.04
N GLU A 15 -2.07 8.31 2.94
CA GLU A 15 -2.75 8.62 1.69
C GLU A 15 -2.11 9.82 0.98
N CYS A 16 -1.87 10.92 1.72
CA CYS A 16 -1.24 12.12 1.16
C CYS A 16 0.20 11.85 0.67
N LEU A 17 1.00 11.07 1.41
CA LEU A 17 2.36 10.74 1.01
C LEU A 17 2.40 9.87 -0.25
N VAL A 18 1.50 8.90 -0.38
CA VAL A 18 1.38 8.08 -1.59
C VAL A 18 0.93 8.93 -2.78
N ALA A 19 -0.07 9.79 -2.60
CA ALA A 19 -0.50 10.71 -3.66
C ALA A 19 0.63 11.63 -4.12
N ALA A 20 1.39 12.21 -3.18
CA ALA A 20 2.55 13.04 -3.49
C ALA A 20 3.62 12.28 -4.30
N GLU A 21 3.89 11.02 -3.94
CA GLU A 21 4.85 10.19 -4.67
C GLU A 21 4.36 9.83 -6.09
N LEU A 22 3.07 9.56 -6.26
CA LEU A 22 2.48 9.33 -7.58
C LEU A 22 2.58 10.57 -8.47
N SER A 23 2.26 11.75 -7.93
CA SER A 23 2.42 13.02 -8.64
C SER A 23 3.88 13.34 -8.97
N ARG A 24 4.82 13.03 -8.07
CA ARG A 24 6.27 13.13 -8.34
C ARG A 24 6.71 12.24 -9.51
N ARG A 25 6.00 11.15 -9.78
CA ARG A 25 6.23 10.23 -10.92
C ARG A 25 5.46 10.60 -12.18
N GLY A 26 4.75 11.72 -12.20
CA GLY A 26 3.99 12.19 -13.36
C GLY A 26 2.57 11.65 -13.47
N LEU A 27 2.01 11.06 -12.40
CA LEU A 27 0.63 10.59 -12.37
C LEU A 27 -0.28 11.62 -11.70
N ILE A 28 -1.50 11.79 -12.24
CA ILE A 28 -2.55 12.51 -11.54
C ILE A 28 -3.13 11.57 -10.49
N ALA A 29 -3.08 11.94 -9.21
CA ALA A 29 -3.57 11.12 -8.11
C ALA A 29 -4.67 11.86 -7.33
N THR A 30 -5.84 11.24 -7.24
CA THR A 30 -6.98 11.75 -6.48
C THR A 30 -7.20 10.88 -5.24
N THR A 31 -7.06 11.47 -4.05
CA THR A 31 -7.34 10.83 -2.77
C THR A 31 -8.84 10.90 -2.46
N PHE A 32 -9.42 9.76 -2.08
CA PHE A 32 -10.81 9.63 -1.63
C PHE A 32 -10.84 9.56 -0.11
N THR A 33 -10.51 10.68 0.53
CA THR A 33 -10.44 10.77 2.00
C THR A 33 -11.79 10.38 2.62
N GLY A 34 -11.79 9.48 3.60
CA GLY A 34 -13.00 9.13 4.36
C GLY A 34 -13.50 7.70 4.23
N ASN A 35 -12.61 6.72 3.95
CA ASN A 35 -12.95 5.30 3.83
C ASN A 35 -13.95 5.01 2.71
N VAL A 36 -13.67 5.46 1.48
CA VAL A 36 -14.38 4.91 0.33
C VAL A 36 -14.12 3.39 0.31
N PRO A 37 -15.16 2.56 0.21
CA PRO A 37 -14.96 1.12 0.13
C PRO A 37 -14.03 0.77 -1.04
N HIS A 38 -13.10 -0.17 -0.80
CA HIS A 38 -12.23 -0.81 -1.78
C HIS A 38 -10.98 -0.04 -2.26
N TYR A 39 -10.93 1.29 -2.18
CA TYR A 39 -9.74 2.05 -2.58
C TYR A 39 -9.67 3.41 -1.88
N ASP A 40 -8.45 3.90 -1.72
CA ASP A 40 -8.18 5.19 -1.10
C ASP A 40 -7.71 6.23 -2.13
N ILE A 41 -7.09 5.79 -3.24
CA ILE A 41 -6.58 6.66 -4.31
C ILE A 41 -6.95 6.08 -5.68
N ILE A 42 -7.29 6.96 -6.62
CA ILE A 42 -7.26 6.66 -8.06
C ILE A 42 -6.10 7.45 -8.67
N ALA A 43 -5.21 6.75 -9.36
CA ALA A 43 -4.10 7.35 -10.08
C ALA A 43 -4.26 7.14 -11.57
N SER A 44 -3.98 8.16 -12.37
CA SER A 44 -4.12 8.12 -13.83
C SER A 44 -2.88 8.65 -14.54
N ASP A 45 -2.59 8.09 -15.71
CA ASP A 45 -1.54 8.55 -16.62
C ASP A 45 -2.09 9.52 -17.70
N GLU A 46 -1.18 10.01 -18.54
CA GLU A 46 -1.54 10.91 -19.66
C GLU A 46 -2.38 10.22 -20.75
N ALA A 47 -2.33 8.90 -20.85
CA ALA A 47 -3.11 8.11 -21.80
C ALA A 47 -4.54 7.83 -21.30
N GLY A 48 -4.90 8.29 -20.10
CA GLY A 48 -6.21 8.06 -19.48
C GLY A 48 -6.37 6.67 -18.84
N GLN A 49 -5.29 5.89 -18.75
CA GLN A 49 -5.28 4.66 -17.98
C GLN A 49 -5.29 5.01 -16.50
N HIS A 50 -5.97 4.20 -15.69
CA HIS A 50 -6.07 4.44 -14.26
C HIS A 50 -5.99 3.17 -13.43
N VAL A 51 -5.53 3.32 -12.20
CA VAL A 51 -5.41 2.24 -11.22
C VAL A 51 -5.99 2.68 -9.87
N SER A 52 -6.71 1.76 -9.23
CA SER A 52 -7.17 1.92 -7.85
C SER A 52 -6.11 1.42 -6.88
N ILE A 53 -5.83 2.23 -5.86
CA ILE A 53 -4.78 1.99 -4.88
C ILE A 53 -5.41 2.01 -3.50
N GLN A 54 -5.19 0.94 -2.75
CA GLN A 54 -5.48 0.89 -1.32
C GLN A 54 -4.22 1.22 -0.53
N VAL A 55 -4.30 2.21 0.33
CA VAL A 55 -3.20 2.67 1.17
C VAL A 55 -3.36 2.10 2.56
N LYS A 56 -2.24 1.65 3.13
CA LYS A 56 -2.17 1.22 4.51
C LYS A 56 -0.94 1.83 5.15
N ALA A 57 -1.14 2.43 6.32
CA ALA A 57 -0.10 3.14 7.04
C ALA A 57 -0.07 2.73 8.51
N SER A 58 1.13 2.66 9.08
CA SER A 58 1.36 2.37 10.50
C SER A 58 2.42 3.30 11.09
N ARG A 59 2.39 3.46 12.42
CA ARG A 59 3.43 4.17 13.19
C ARG A 59 4.50 3.24 13.77
N GLY A 60 4.31 1.94 13.61
CA GLY A 60 5.14 0.91 14.21
C GLY A 60 5.34 -0.27 13.27
N PRO A 61 6.30 -1.15 13.58
CA PRO A 61 6.69 -2.27 12.72
C PRO A 61 5.63 -3.36 12.62
N SER A 62 4.46 -3.20 13.26
CA SER A 62 3.38 -4.18 13.26
C SER A 62 2.63 -4.27 11.93
N TRP A 63 2.97 -3.48 10.91
CA TRP A 63 2.46 -3.65 9.55
C TRP A 63 3.17 -4.81 8.86
N GLN A 64 3.10 -5.99 9.47
CA GLN A 64 3.44 -7.23 8.80
C GLN A 64 2.23 -7.57 7.92
N PHE A 65 2.37 -7.52 6.60
CA PHE A 65 1.72 -8.57 5.82
C PHE A 65 2.19 -9.88 6.48
N GLY A 66 1.29 -10.78 6.85
CA GLY A 66 1.69 -12.16 7.15
C GLY A 66 2.65 -12.59 6.03
N ASN A 67 3.86 -13.00 6.42
CA ASN A 67 5.02 -13.28 5.56
C ASN A 67 4.94 -12.69 4.13
N ILE A 68 5.32 -11.41 3.94
CA ILE A 68 5.27 -10.73 2.63
C ILE A 68 5.96 -11.50 1.49
N THR A 69 6.90 -12.39 1.81
CA THR A 69 7.56 -13.27 0.83
C THR A 69 6.61 -14.26 0.15
N LEU A 70 5.38 -14.40 0.63
CA LEU A 70 4.32 -15.18 -0.01
C LEU A 70 3.79 -14.51 -1.28
N TYR A 71 3.85 -13.18 -1.36
CA TYR A 71 3.21 -12.40 -2.43
C TYR A 71 4.22 -11.84 -3.44
N CYS A 72 5.43 -11.57 -2.99
CA CYS A 72 6.51 -11.06 -3.84
C CYS A 72 7.87 -11.44 -3.29
N ASP A 73 8.88 -11.39 -4.15
CA ASP A 73 10.26 -11.57 -3.72
C ASP A 73 10.71 -10.35 -2.92
N ILE A 74 11.33 -10.58 -1.75
CA ILE A 74 11.85 -9.51 -0.92
C ILE A 74 13.34 -9.73 -0.74
N THR A 75 14.13 -8.71 -1.04
CA THR A 75 15.56 -8.66 -0.76
C THR A 75 15.87 -7.42 0.07
N PHE A 76 16.96 -7.46 0.83
CA PHE A 76 17.41 -6.34 1.66
C PHE A 76 18.81 -5.91 1.23
N ASP A 77 19.00 -4.60 1.06
CA ASP A 77 20.28 -3.95 0.84
C ASP A 77 20.50 -2.96 2.00
N GLY A 78 21.18 -3.44 3.05
CA GLY A 78 21.30 -2.71 4.32
C GLY A 78 19.93 -2.39 4.93
N ASN A 79 19.62 -1.10 5.08
CA ASN A 79 18.35 -0.60 5.61
C ASN A 79 17.26 -0.41 4.54
N ARG A 80 17.53 -0.81 3.29
CA ARG A 80 16.59 -0.69 2.17
C ARG A 80 15.95 -2.04 1.88
N GLN A 81 14.62 -2.10 1.98
CA GLN A 81 13.85 -3.25 1.48
C GLN A 81 13.57 -3.06 -0.01
N ILE A 82 13.90 -4.07 -0.82
CA ILE A 82 13.66 -4.11 -2.25
C ILE A 82 12.57 -5.13 -2.53
N VAL A 83 11.48 -4.67 -3.14
CA VAL A 83 10.35 -5.51 -3.55
C VAL A 83 10.57 -5.94 -5.01
N GLY A 84 10.76 -7.25 -5.20
CA GLY A 84 10.96 -7.91 -6.47
C GLY A 84 9.67 -8.38 -7.13
N ALA A 85 9.77 -9.44 -7.94
CA ALA A 85 8.64 -9.92 -8.74
C ALA A 85 7.46 -10.39 -7.88
N LYS A 86 6.24 -10.18 -8.39
CA LYS A 86 5.01 -10.73 -7.81
C LYS A 86 4.97 -12.25 -8.01
N LYS A 87 4.62 -13.00 -6.97
CA LYS A 87 4.34 -14.44 -7.04
C LYS A 87 2.91 -14.69 -7.52
N SER A 88 2.69 -15.75 -8.30
CA SER A 88 1.37 -16.13 -8.79
C SER A 88 0.47 -16.57 -7.63
N ALA A 89 -0.83 -16.22 -7.71
CA ALA A 89 -1.79 -16.40 -6.61
C ALA A 89 -2.01 -17.87 -6.19
N SER A 90 -1.55 -18.84 -6.97
CA SER A 90 -1.70 -20.28 -6.71
C SER A 90 -0.90 -20.79 -5.51
N SER A 91 0.06 -20.04 -4.97
CA SER A 91 0.92 -20.48 -3.85
C SER A 91 0.55 -19.86 -2.50
N ALA A 92 -0.37 -18.90 -2.45
CA ALA A 92 -0.75 -18.20 -1.21
C ALA A 92 -1.91 -18.88 -0.46
N GLU A 93 -2.72 -19.68 -1.15
CA GLU A 93 -3.97 -20.25 -0.61
C GLU A 93 -3.75 -21.54 0.21
N SER A 94 -2.59 -22.19 0.08
CA SER A 94 -2.32 -23.49 0.69
C SER A 94 -1.77 -23.42 2.13
N VAL A 95 -1.44 -22.23 2.64
CA VAL A 95 -0.78 -22.06 3.94
C VAL A 95 -1.75 -21.59 5.04
N ASP A 96 -2.94 -21.09 4.70
CA ASP A 96 -3.93 -20.54 5.65
C ASP A 96 -4.92 -21.59 6.21
N ARG A 97 -4.61 -22.89 6.07
CA ARG A 97 -5.44 -24.00 6.60
C ARG A 97 -4.72 -24.89 7.63
N GLY A 98 -3.69 -24.37 8.30
CA GLY A 98 -2.92 -25.08 9.32
C GLY A 98 -2.99 -24.41 10.68
#